data_AF-A0A7K0FEE9-F1
#
_entry.id   AF-A0A7K0FEE9-F1
#
_cell.length_a   1.000
_cell.length_b   1.000
_cell.length_c   1.000
_cell.angle_alpha   90.00
_cell.angle_beta   90.00
_cell.angle_gamma   90.00
#
_symmetry.space_group_name_H-M   'P 1'
#
loop_
_entity.id
_entity.type
_entity.pdbx_description
1 polymer ?
#
loop_
_entity_poly.entity_id
_entity_poly.type
_entity_poly.pdbx_seq_one_letter_code
_entity_poly.pdbx_strand_id
1 'polypeptide(L)' 'MSTKEEILVLKEKKARQFLEIEMLAAVNDAVYTRFGKTVAEIMKKEKQLLRESENDLS' A
#
# COMPACT_ATOMS: atom_id res chain seq x y z
N MET A 1 -14.10 3.97 7.71
CA MET A 1 -12.65 4.17 7.82
C MET A 1 -12.30 5.26 6.81
N SER A 2 -11.50 6.25 7.18
CA SER A 2 -11.10 7.35 6.29
C SER A 2 -10.03 6.90 5.28
N THR A 3 -9.89 7.60 4.14
CA THR A 3 -8.83 7.33 3.15
C THR A 3 -7.44 7.29 3.79
N LYS A 4 -7.18 8.14 4.79
CA LYS A 4 -5.91 8.18 5.54
C LYS A 4 -5.69 6.92 6.39
N GLU A 5 -6.71 6.48 7.12
CA GLU A 5 -6.65 5.24 7.92
C GLU A 5 -6.44 4.01 7.03
N GLU A 6 -7.11 3.94 5.88
CA GLU A 6 -6.93 2.84 4.93
C GLU A 6 -5.51 2.79 4.36
N ILE A 7 -4.89 3.94 4.10
CA ILE A 7 -3.48 4.03 3.68
C ILE A 7 -2.56 3.50 4.78
N LEU A 8 -2.81 3.82 6.05
CA LEU A 8 -2.01 3.34 7.17
C LEU A 8 -2.05 1.80 7.27
N VAL A 9 -3.25 1.21 7.19
CA VAL A 9 -3.43 -0.25 7.19
C VAL A 9 -2.68 -0.91 6.02
N LEU A 10 -2.72 -0.31 4.83
CA LEU A 10 -1.98 -0.82 3.68
C LEU A 10 -0.46 -0.68 3.85
N LYS A 11 0.02 0.40 4.48
CA LYS A 11 1.46 0.57 4.79
C LYS A 11 1.96 -0.47 5.78
N GLU A 12 1.19 -0.81 6.80
CA GLU A 12 1.50 -1.92 7.72
C GLU A 12 1.50 -3.27 7.00
N LYS A 13 0.52 -3.50 6.12
CA LYS A 13 0.47 -4.71 5.28
C LYS A 13 1.71 -4.81 4.37
N LYS A 14 2.13 -3.70 3.76
CA LYS A 14 3.34 -3.62 2.93
C LYS A 14 4.59 -3.97 3.75
N ALA A 15 4.72 -3.41 4.96
CA ALA A 15 5.86 -3.68 5.84
C ALA A 15 5.95 -5.16 6.22
N ARG A 16 4.82 -5.79 6.57
CA ARG A 16 4.78 -7.24 6.85
C ARG A 16 5.18 -8.09 5.64
N GLN A 17 4.70 -7.74 4.45
CA GLN A 17 5.05 -8.45 3.21
C GLN A 17 6.53 -8.26 2.86
N PHE A 18 7.09 -7.08 3.13
CA PHE A 18 8.52 -6.82 2.93
C PHE A 18 9.37 -7.69 3.86
N LEU A 19 9.00 -7.76 5.15
CA LEU A 19 9.66 -8.65 6.10
C LEU A 19 9.55 -10.12 5.66
N GLU A 20 8.38 -10.56 5.17
CA GLU A 20 8.21 -11.91 4.60
C GLU A 20 9.21 -12.17 3.48
N ILE A 21 9.40 -11.19 2.57
CA ILE A 21 10.37 -11.29 1.47
C ILE A 21 11.80 -11.40 2.00
N GLU A 22 12.19 -10.57 2.98
CA GLU A 22 13.54 -10.55 3.55
C GLU A 22 13.93 -11.87 4.24
N MET A 23 12.96 -12.60 4.78
CA MET A 23 13.19 -13.89 5.44
C MET A 23 13.32 -15.06 4.45
N LEU A 24 12.96 -14.89 3.19
CA LEU A 24 13.02 -15.98 2.21
C LEU A 24 14.44 -16.18 1.69
N ALA A 25 14.88 -17.43 1.66
CA ALA A 25 16.17 -17.82 1.07
C ALA A 25 16.19 -17.69 -0.47
N ALA A 26 15.02 -17.58 -1.11
CA ALA A 26 14.86 -17.42 -2.55
C ALA A 26 13.62 -16.58 -2.87
N VAL A 27 13.64 -15.90 -4.02
CA VAL A 27 12.51 -15.11 -4.52
C VAL A 27 11.27 -15.99 -4.67
N ASN A 28 10.15 -15.55 -4.07
CA ASN A 28 8.85 -16.19 -4.24
C ASN A 28 7.90 -15.25 -4.98
N ASP A 29 7.56 -15.61 -6.23
CA ASP A 29 6.74 -14.79 -7.12
C ASP A 29 5.37 -14.44 -6.54
N ALA A 30 4.76 -15.34 -5.76
CA ALA A 30 3.48 -15.06 -5.12
C ALA A 30 3.60 -13.97 -4.07
N VAL A 31 4.67 -13.98 -3.27
CA VAL A 31 4.93 -12.97 -2.23
C VAL A 31 5.22 -11.61 -2.88
N TYR A 32 6.09 -11.58 -3.89
CA TYR A 32 6.40 -10.36 -4.64
C TYR A 32 5.17 -9.79 -5.38
N THR A 33 4.33 -10.65 -5.96
CA THR A 33 3.07 -10.23 -6.60
C THR A 33 2.12 -9.60 -5.58
N ARG A 34 1.98 -10.21 -4.40
CA ARG A 34 1.15 -9.63 -3.32
C ARG A 34 1.71 -8.29 -2.83
N PHE A 35 3.02 -8.19 -2.70
CA PHE A 35 3.70 -6.94 -2.35
C PHE A 35 3.42 -5.83 -3.37
N GLY A 36 3.60 -6.11 -4.66
CA GLY A 36 3.34 -5.16 -5.75
C GLY A 36 1.88 -4.70 -5.79
N LYS A 37 0.91 -5.60 -5.57
CA LYS A 37 -0.51 -5.24 -5.46
C LYS A 37 -0.78 -4.28 -4.32
N THR A 38 -0.20 -4.52 -3.13
CA THR A 38 -0.33 -3.61 -1.98
C THR A 38 0.25 -2.23 -2.29
N VAL A 39 1.41 -2.17 -2.94
CA VAL A 39 2.03 -0.89 -3.35
C VAL A 39 1.13 -0.13 -4.31
N ALA A 40 0.59 -0.78 -5.34
CA ALA A 40 -0.30 -0.14 -6.30
C ALA A 40 -1.59 0.38 -5.64
N GLU A 41 -2.12 -0.34 -4.65
CA GLU A 41 -3.31 0.08 -3.91
C GLU A 41 -3.04 1.32 -3.03
N ILE A 42 -1.88 1.38 -2.38
CA ILE A 42 -1.43 2.59 -1.65
C ILE A 42 -1.39 3.79 -2.60
N MET A 43 -0.74 3.65 -3.76
CA MET A 43 -0.65 4.74 -4.75
C MET A 43 -2.01 5.21 -5.22
N LYS A 44 -2.95 4.28 -5.45
CA LYS A 44 -4.33 4.61 -5.84
C LYS A 44 -5.02 5.45 -4.78
N LYS A 45 -4.90 5.07 -3.50
CA LYS A 45 -5.54 5.79 -2.38
C LYS A 45 -4.86 7.12 -2.08
N GLU A 46 -3.53 7.22 -2.19
CA GLU A 46 -2.81 8.49 -2.06
C GLU A 46 -3.26 9.48 -3.14
N LYS A 47 -3.46 9.02 -4.39
CA LYS A 47 -4.04 9.85 -5.46
C LYS A 47 -5.47 10.28 -5.16
N GLN A 48 -6.28 9.41 -4.55
CA GLN A 48 -7.63 9.76 -4.12
C GLN A 48 -7.60 10.85 -3.03
N LEU A 49 -6.73 10.69 -2.02
CA LEU A 49 -6.58 11.65 -0.94
C LEU A 49 -6.18 13.05 -1.45
N LEU A 50 -5.29 13.11 -2.45
CA LEU A 50 -4.92 14.37 -3.09
C LEU A 50 -6.12 15.05 -3.77
N ARG A 51 -6.94 14.29 -4.49
CA ARG A 51 -8.16 14.81 -5.13
C ARG A 51 -9.18 15.31 -4.11
N GLU A 52 -9.36 14.58 -3.01
CA GLU A 52 -10.21 15.00 -1.90
C GLU A 52 -9.72 16.34 -1.34
N SER A 53 -8.40 16.50 -1.14
CA SER A 53 -7.84 17.76 -0.64
C SER A 53 -7.94 18.93 -1.62
N GLU A 54 -7.87 18.68 -2.93
CA GLU A 54 -8.04 19.73 -3.96
C GLU A 54 -9.49 20.20 -4.06
N ASN A 55 -10.46 19.28 -3.93
CA ASN A 55 -11.89 19.61 -3.96
C ASN A 55 -12.36 20.33 -2.69
N ASP A 56 -11.77 20.02 -1.53
CA ASP A 56 -12.06 20.73 -0.28
C ASP A 56 -11.58 22.20 -0.29
N LEU A 57 -10.69 22.55 -1.24
CA LEU A 57 -10.12 23.90 -1.40
C LEU A 57 -10.82 24.73 -2.51
N SER A 58 -11.76 24.16 -3.26
CA SER A 58 -12.51 24.82 -4.35
C SER A 58 -13.91 25.22 -3.92
#